data_AF-A0A9R0YCV6-F1
#
_entry.id   AF-A0A9R0YCV6-F1
#
_cell.length_a   1.000
_cell.length_b   1.000
_cell.length_c   1.000
_cell.angle_alpha   90.00
_cell.angle_beta   90.00
_cell.angle_gamma   90.00
#
_symmetry.space_group_name_H-M   'P 1'
#
loop_
_entity.id
_entity.type
_entity.pdbx_description
1 polymer ?
#
loop_
_entity_poly.entity_id
_entity_poly.type
_entity_poly.pdbx_seq_one_letter_code
_entity_poly.pdbx_strand_id
1 'polypeptide(L)'
;MHKLVSIALLVFVSWSTPAVSSRSGVPCYQSIFSFGDSFADTGNNPVVFEWYSIFDPVTRPPYGTSFFGRHTGRNGDGRLIIDFIAENLGLPYVPPNLAHNGSFRRGANFAVGAATAVDAGFFHERGIPSATSKFPLNTSLGVQLEWFESLKPSLCRTARG
;
A
#
# COMPACT_ATOMS: atom_id res chain seq x y z
N MET A 1 43.71 -26.11 -61.68
CA MET A 1 42.73 -26.35 -60.60
C MET A 1 43.14 -25.49 -59.41
N HIS A 2 42.53 -24.32 -59.21
CA HIS A 2 42.78 -23.46 -58.06
C HIS A 2 41.54 -23.48 -57.16
N LYS A 3 41.65 -23.97 -55.93
CA LYS A 3 40.61 -23.85 -54.90
C LYS A 3 40.93 -22.62 -54.06
N LEU A 4 40.13 -21.57 -54.19
CA LEU A 4 40.14 -20.44 -53.26
C LEU A 4 39.32 -20.84 -52.02
N VAL A 5 39.95 -20.79 -50.85
CA VAL A 5 39.29 -20.96 -49.55
C VAL A 5 38.94 -19.56 -49.04
N SER A 6 37.65 -19.23 -49.00
CA SER A 6 37.18 -18.00 -48.35
C SER A 6 37.06 -18.24 -46.84
N ILE A 7 37.82 -17.48 -46.06
CA ILE A 7 37.70 -17.44 -44.60
C ILE A 7 36.78 -16.25 -44.26
N ALA A 8 35.60 -16.53 -43.71
CA ALA A 8 34.70 -15.50 -43.20
C ALA A 8 35.10 -15.16 -41.75
N LEU A 9 35.48 -13.92 -41.50
CA LEU A 9 35.81 -13.41 -40.17
C LEU A 9 34.52 -12.91 -39.49
N LEU A 10 34.03 -13.62 -38.47
CA LEU A 10 32.87 -13.20 -37.67
C LEU A 10 33.34 -12.26 -36.55
N VAL A 11 33.00 -10.97 -36.66
CA VAL A 11 33.26 -9.97 -35.62
C VAL A 11 32.09 -9.98 -34.62
N PHE A 12 32.31 -10.52 -33.43
CA PHE A 12 31.36 -10.43 -32.32
C PHE A 12 31.52 -9.07 -31.64
N VAL A 13 30.58 -8.15 -31.87
CA VAL A 13 30.49 -6.89 -31.13
C VAL A 13 29.86 -7.19 -29.78
N SER A 14 30.69 -7.29 -28.73
CA SER A 14 30.24 -7.46 -27.35
C SER A 14 29.54 -6.19 -26.86
N TRP A 15 28.21 -6.22 -26.81
CA TRP A 15 27.41 -5.15 -26.21
C TRP A 15 27.57 -5.22 -24.69
N SER A 16 28.51 -4.44 -24.16
CA SER A 16 28.68 -4.33 -22.71
C SER A 16 27.53 -3.48 -22.18
N THR A 17 26.52 -4.09 -21.57
CA THR A 17 25.53 -3.35 -20.79
C THR A 17 26.24 -2.75 -19.58
N PRO A 18 26.15 -1.43 -19.33
CA PRO A 18 26.70 -0.87 -18.10
C PRO A 18 25.89 -1.47 -16.94
N ALA A 19 26.57 -2.24 -16.09
CA ALA A 19 26.00 -2.67 -14.83
C ALA A 19 25.72 -1.42 -14.00
N VAL A 20 24.44 -1.08 -13.84
CA VAL A 20 24.02 -0.07 -12.87
C VAL A 20 24.31 -0.66 -11.50
N SER A 21 25.44 -0.29 -10.92
CA SER A 21 25.77 -0.59 -9.54
C SER A 21 24.85 0.26 -8.67
N SER A 22 23.72 -0.33 -8.26
CA SER A 22 22.93 0.19 -7.15
C SER A 22 23.86 0.31 -5.95
N ARG A 23 24.13 1.54 -5.50
CA ARG A 23 24.77 1.75 -4.21
C ARG A 23 23.85 1.12 -3.17
N SER A 24 24.24 -0.02 -2.63
CA SER A 24 23.66 -0.59 -1.41
C SER A 24 24.03 0.30 -0.22
N GLY A 25 23.49 1.52 -0.19
CA GLY A 25 23.35 2.30 1.02
C GLY A 25 22.25 1.65 1.84
N VAL A 26 22.44 1.57 3.16
CA VAL A 26 21.38 1.20 4.10
C VAL A 26 20.11 1.99 3.71
N PRO A 27 18.94 1.34 3.53
CA PRO A 27 17.72 2.07 3.25
C PRO A 27 17.52 3.13 4.34
N CYS A 28 17.43 4.41 3.96
CA CYS A 28 17.26 5.51 4.92
C CYS A 28 16.00 5.33 5.78
N TYR A 29 15.04 4.55 5.29
CA TYR A 29 13.81 4.20 5.98
C TYR A 29 13.66 2.68 6.03
N GLN A 30 13.29 2.16 7.20
CA GLN A 30 13.07 0.72 7.42
C GLN A 30 11.59 0.33 7.45
N SER A 31 10.70 1.32 7.53
CA SER A 31 9.26 1.13 7.68
C SER A 31 8.49 2.34 7.17
N ILE A 32 7.22 2.11 6.79
CA ILE A 32 6.26 3.16 6.46
C ILE A 32 5.04 2.97 7.36
N PHE A 33 4.67 4.01 8.10
CA PHE A 33 3.38 4.09 8.79
C PHE A 33 2.53 5.13 8.08
N SER A 34 1.38 4.70 7.57
CA SER A 34 0.52 5.51 6.70
C SER A 34 -0.86 5.70 7.32
N PHE A 35 -1.43 6.89 7.11
CA PHE A 35 -2.72 7.33 7.59
C PHE A 35 -3.41 8.09 6.45
N GLY A 36 -4.73 8.18 6.50
CA GLY A 36 -5.49 8.97 5.53
C GLY A 36 -6.75 8.26 5.07
N ASP A 37 -7.07 8.43 3.80
CA ASP A 37 -8.34 8.06 3.20
C ASP A 37 -8.17 6.99 2.10
N SER A 38 -9.09 6.98 1.14
CA SER A 38 -9.10 6.06 0.00
C SER A 38 -7.85 6.12 -0.87
N PHE A 39 -7.14 7.26 -0.91
CA PHE A 39 -5.91 7.39 -1.71
C PHE A 39 -4.74 6.59 -1.13
N ALA A 40 -4.79 6.29 0.17
CA ALA A 40 -3.75 5.54 0.85
C ALA A 40 -4.23 4.13 1.27
N ASP A 41 -5.53 3.87 1.43
CA ASP A 41 -6.06 2.61 1.96
C ASP A 41 -5.64 1.37 1.14
N THR A 42 -4.78 0.53 1.73
CA THR A 42 -4.25 -0.70 1.11
C THR A 42 -5.12 -1.95 1.31
N GLY A 43 -6.28 -1.84 1.98
CA GLY A 43 -7.23 -2.94 2.17
C GLY A 43 -7.95 -2.98 3.53
N ASN A 44 -7.99 -1.88 4.29
CA ASN A 44 -8.79 -1.77 5.52
C ASN A 44 -10.28 -1.58 5.22
N ASN A 45 -10.61 -0.94 4.08
CA ASN A 45 -11.97 -0.60 3.68
C ASN A 45 -12.98 -1.75 3.85
N PRO A 46 -12.75 -2.97 3.31
CA PRO A 46 -13.73 -4.05 3.40
C PRO A 46 -14.02 -4.46 4.84
N VAL A 47 -13.03 -4.42 5.73
CA VAL A 47 -13.18 -4.77 7.15
C VAL A 47 -14.07 -3.75 7.84
N VAL A 48 -13.79 -2.46 7.62
CA VAL A 48 -14.56 -1.38 8.24
C VAL A 48 -15.99 -1.37 7.70
N PHE A 49 -16.18 -1.45 6.39
CA PHE A 49 -17.52 -1.41 5.81
C PHE A 49 -18.37 -2.59 6.28
N GLU A 50 -17.78 -3.77 6.46
CA GLU A 50 -18.44 -4.93 7.06
C GLU A 50 -18.89 -4.65 8.50
N TRP A 51 -18.08 -4.00 9.35
CA TRP A 51 -18.47 -3.64 10.73
C TRP A 51 -19.76 -2.82 10.80
N TYR A 52 -20.03 -2.01 9.77
CA TYR A 52 -21.23 -1.18 9.67
C TYR A 52 -22.30 -1.79 8.76
N SER A 53 -22.14 -3.03 8.30
CA SER A 53 -23.06 -3.70 7.38
C SER A 53 -23.30 -2.92 6.08
N ILE A 54 -22.26 -2.24 5.59
CA ILE A 54 -22.28 -1.45 4.35
C ILE A 54 -21.63 -2.28 3.24
N PHE A 55 -22.28 -2.30 2.08
CA PHE A 55 -21.68 -2.91 0.90
C PHE A 55 -20.48 -2.08 0.42
N ASP A 56 -19.31 -2.71 0.32
CA ASP A 56 -18.10 -2.08 -0.21
C ASP A 56 -17.86 -2.46 -1.68
N PRO A 57 -17.96 -1.50 -2.64
CA PRO A 57 -17.72 -1.78 -4.05
C PRO A 57 -16.30 -2.24 -4.36
N VAL A 58 -15.31 -1.95 -3.49
CA VAL A 58 -13.90 -2.34 -3.74
C VAL A 58 -13.64 -3.85 -3.65
N THR A 59 -14.65 -4.62 -3.27
CA THR A 59 -14.63 -6.09 -3.21
C THR A 59 -14.97 -6.77 -4.54
N ARG A 60 -15.20 -6.00 -5.61
CA ARG A 60 -15.57 -6.50 -6.94
C ARG A 60 -14.72 -5.85 -8.04
N PRO A 61 -14.72 -6.37 -9.28
CA PRO A 61 -14.14 -5.65 -10.41
C PRO A 61 -14.79 -4.26 -10.59
N PRO A 62 -14.03 -3.23 -11.04
CA PRO A 62 -12.68 -3.34 -11.60
C PRO A 62 -11.55 -3.31 -10.56
N TYR A 63 -11.82 -3.12 -9.26
CA TYR A 63 -10.77 -2.84 -8.28
C TYR A 63 -9.66 -3.92 -8.22
N GLY A 64 -8.41 -3.48 -8.33
CA GLY A 64 -7.20 -4.31 -8.34
C GLY A 64 -6.90 -5.12 -9.62
N THR A 65 -7.67 -4.98 -10.70
CA THR A 65 -7.52 -5.80 -11.93
C THR A 65 -6.21 -5.50 -12.65
N SER A 66 -5.81 -4.23 -12.77
CA SER A 66 -4.67 -3.81 -13.60
C SER A 66 -3.29 -4.25 -13.08
N PHE A 67 -3.16 -4.53 -11.78
CA PHE A 67 -1.87 -4.87 -11.16
C PHE A 67 -1.92 -6.14 -10.31
N PHE A 68 -2.93 -6.28 -9.45
CA PHE A 68 -3.03 -7.42 -8.53
C PHE A 68 -3.78 -8.62 -9.12
N GLY A 69 -4.51 -8.41 -10.22
CA GLY A 69 -5.34 -9.42 -10.88
C GLY A 69 -6.54 -9.89 -10.06
N ARG A 70 -6.84 -9.21 -8.94
CA ARG A 70 -7.94 -9.51 -8.01
C ARG A 70 -8.28 -8.27 -7.19
N HIS A 71 -9.47 -8.24 -6.62
CA HIS A 71 -9.83 -7.24 -5.63
C HIS A 71 -8.95 -7.38 -4.38
N THR A 72 -8.37 -6.26 -3.95
CA THR A 72 -7.51 -6.18 -2.76
C THR A 72 -8.13 -5.33 -1.66
N GLY A 73 -9.35 -4.81 -1.85
CA GLY A 73 -9.95 -3.85 -0.93
C GLY A 73 -9.42 -2.42 -1.10
N ARG A 74 -8.80 -2.10 -2.23
CA ARG A 74 -8.24 -0.77 -2.52
C ARG A 74 -9.19 0.03 -3.40
N ASN A 75 -9.26 1.34 -3.17
CA ASN A 75 -10.04 2.28 -3.98
C ASN A 75 -9.33 2.63 -5.30
N GLY A 76 -8.87 1.62 -6.03
CA GLY A 76 -8.23 1.76 -7.33
C GLY A 76 -8.11 0.42 -8.07
N ASP A 77 -7.90 0.48 -9.39
CA ASP A 77 -7.71 -0.70 -10.26
C ASP A 77 -6.30 -1.34 -10.11
N GLY A 78 -5.39 -0.71 -9.36
CA GLY A 78 -4.04 -1.22 -9.22
C GLY A 78 -3.31 -0.66 -8.02
N ARG A 79 -2.05 -0.25 -8.24
CA ARG A 79 -1.20 0.35 -7.21
C ARG A 79 -1.69 1.74 -6.81
N LEU A 80 -1.53 2.06 -5.54
CA LEU A 80 -1.71 3.37 -4.94
C LEU A 80 -0.36 4.09 -4.85
N ILE A 81 -0.38 5.39 -4.58
CA ILE A 81 0.83 6.23 -4.43
C ILE A 81 1.82 5.61 -3.43
N ILE A 82 1.31 5.05 -2.32
CA ILE A 82 2.13 4.42 -1.28
C ILE A 82 2.91 3.20 -1.77
N ASP A 83 2.42 2.45 -2.77
CA ASP A 83 3.17 1.30 -3.29
C ASP A 83 4.40 1.77 -4.08
N PHE A 84 4.25 2.84 -4.88
CA PHE A 84 5.38 3.43 -5.61
C PHE A 84 6.42 4.01 -4.65
N ILE A 85 5.98 4.62 -3.54
CA ILE A 85 6.88 5.08 -2.48
C ILE A 85 7.62 3.90 -1.86
N ALA A 86 6.91 2.83 -1.50
CA ALA A 86 7.52 1.63 -0.91
C ALA A 86 8.55 0.98 -1.85
N GLU A 87 8.20 0.81 -3.13
CA GLU A 87 9.11 0.29 -4.16
C GLU A 87 10.38 1.13 -4.28
N ASN A 88 10.23 2.46 -4.37
CA ASN A 88 11.37 3.36 -4.50
C ASN A 88 12.28 3.38 -3.26
N LEU A 89 11.72 3.06 -2.08
CA LEU A 89 12.47 2.92 -0.84
C LEU A 89 13.02 1.49 -0.62
N GLY A 90 12.74 0.54 -1.51
CA GLY A 90 13.11 -0.87 -1.33
C GLY A 90 12.38 -1.56 -0.18
N LEU A 91 11.20 -1.07 0.19
CA LEU A 91 10.35 -1.60 1.25
C LEU A 91 9.22 -2.47 0.68
N PRO A 92 8.70 -3.44 1.45
CA PRO A 92 7.51 -4.18 1.03
C PRO A 92 6.30 -3.25 0.96
N TYR A 93 5.27 -3.65 0.19
CA TYR A 93 3.97 -2.99 0.25
C TYR A 93 3.41 -2.96 1.67
N VAL A 94 2.86 -1.80 2.03
CA VAL A 94 2.46 -1.50 3.40
C VAL A 94 1.14 -2.21 3.71
N PRO A 95 1.13 -3.16 4.67
CA PRO A 95 -0.06 -3.97 4.94
C PRO A 95 -1.14 -3.14 5.66
N PRO A 96 -2.43 -3.36 5.35
CA PRO A 96 -3.55 -2.78 6.09
C PRO A 96 -3.57 -3.28 7.55
N ASN A 97 -3.71 -2.39 8.54
CA ASN A 97 -3.64 -2.76 9.96
C ASN A 97 -4.80 -3.66 10.43
N LEU A 98 -5.97 -3.57 9.78
CA LEU A 98 -7.18 -4.30 10.17
C LEU A 98 -7.33 -5.64 9.45
N ALA A 99 -6.80 -5.77 8.23
CA ALA A 99 -6.96 -6.96 7.39
C ALA A 99 -5.71 -7.87 7.35
N HIS A 100 -4.60 -7.45 7.97
CA HIS A 100 -3.34 -8.20 7.94
C HIS A 100 -3.10 -8.97 9.23
N ASN A 101 -2.96 -10.30 9.12
CA ASN A 101 -2.59 -11.19 10.22
C ASN A 101 -1.09 -11.51 10.21
N GLY A 102 -0.25 -10.50 10.41
CA GLY A 102 1.21 -10.66 10.34
C GLY A 102 1.98 -9.56 11.06
N SER A 103 3.29 -9.50 10.79
CA SER A 103 4.17 -8.55 11.48
C SER A 103 4.15 -7.17 10.85
N PHE A 104 3.95 -6.15 11.69
CA PHE A 104 4.01 -4.75 11.29
C PHE A 104 5.39 -4.09 11.49
N ARG A 105 6.46 -4.88 11.68
CA ARG A 105 7.82 -4.35 11.89
C ARG A 105 8.34 -3.50 10.72
N ARG A 106 7.87 -3.76 9.50
CA ARG A 106 8.23 -3.02 8.29
C ARG A 106 7.17 -1.99 7.89
N GLY A 107 6.25 -1.66 8.78
CA GLY A 107 5.20 -0.68 8.54
C GLY A 107 3.78 -1.25 8.64
N ALA A 108 2.83 -0.33 8.74
CA ALA A 108 1.40 -0.59 8.78
C ALA A 108 0.66 0.59 8.16
N ASN A 109 -0.49 0.31 7.53
CA ASN A 109 -1.35 1.32 6.96
C ASN A 109 -2.68 1.37 7.72
N PHE A 110 -3.00 2.53 8.24
CA PHE A 110 -4.21 2.83 9.02
C PHE A 110 -5.26 3.57 8.21
N ALA A 111 -4.94 3.96 6.97
CA ALA A 111 -5.88 4.65 6.11
C ALA A 111 -7.13 3.79 5.84
N VAL A 112 -8.28 4.45 5.80
CA VAL A 112 -9.58 3.84 5.46
C VAL A 112 -10.28 4.76 4.48
N GLY A 113 -10.84 4.21 3.41
CA GLY A 113 -11.68 4.96 2.48
C GLY A 113 -12.76 5.79 3.19
N ALA A 114 -12.96 7.02 2.70
CA ALA A 114 -13.86 8.03 3.26
C ALA A 114 -13.51 8.54 4.67
N ALA A 115 -12.37 8.15 5.25
CA ALA A 115 -11.90 8.75 6.49
C ALA A 115 -11.76 10.26 6.38
N THR A 116 -12.05 10.95 7.48
CA THR A 116 -12.00 12.41 7.58
C THR A 116 -10.92 12.84 8.58
N ALA A 117 -10.44 14.08 8.46
CA ALA A 117 -9.44 14.60 9.40
C ALA A 117 -10.01 14.77 10.83
N VAL A 118 -11.31 15.03 10.95
CA VAL A 118 -12.02 15.25 12.23
C VAL A 118 -13.02 14.13 12.50
N ASP A 119 -13.47 14.00 13.74
CA ASP A 119 -14.44 12.97 14.13
C ASP A 119 -15.79 13.11 13.40
N ALA A 120 -16.47 11.98 13.15
CA ALA A 120 -17.79 11.96 12.53
C ALA A 120 -18.83 12.83 13.28
N GLY A 121 -18.71 12.91 14.61
CA GLY A 121 -19.54 13.74 15.48
C GLY A 121 -19.51 15.23 15.12
N PHE A 122 -18.37 15.75 14.65
CA PHE A 122 -18.25 17.16 14.21
C PHE A 122 -19.29 17.51 13.13
N PHE A 123 -19.51 16.58 12.19
CA PHE A 123 -20.46 16.74 11.11
C PHE A 123 -21.89 16.46 11.56
N HIS A 124 -22.09 15.46 12.42
CA HIS A 124 -23.38 15.10 12.98
C HIS A 124 -24.02 16.27 13.74
N GLU A 125 -23.25 16.89 14.63
CA GLU A 125 -23.67 18.06 15.44
C GLU A 125 -24.07 19.28 14.59
N ARG A 126 -23.52 19.40 13.39
CA ARG A 126 -23.75 20.54 12.48
C ARG A 126 -24.82 20.27 11.43
N GLY A 127 -25.43 19.09 11.43
CA GLY A 127 -26.49 18.75 10.48
C GLY A 127 -26.02 18.77 9.03
N ILE A 128 -24.73 18.59 8.75
CA ILE A 128 -24.17 18.62 7.39
C ILE A 128 -24.73 17.44 6.57
N PRO A 129 -25.52 17.68 5.51
CA PRO A 129 -26.09 16.63 4.68
C PRO A 129 -24.99 15.74 4.06
N SER A 130 -25.27 14.45 3.88
CA SER A 130 -24.31 13.39 3.47
C SER A 130 -23.29 12.97 4.54
N ALA A 131 -22.88 13.86 5.44
CA ALA A 131 -22.04 13.50 6.58
C ALA A 131 -22.85 13.01 7.80
N THR A 132 -24.15 13.32 7.86
CA THR A 132 -25.06 12.93 8.95
C THR A 132 -25.90 11.68 8.70
N SER A 133 -26.05 11.22 7.44
CA SER A 133 -27.10 10.23 7.11
C SER A 133 -26.69 9.04 6.24
N LYS A 134 -25.47 8.97 5.70
CA LYS A 134 -25.10 7.85 4.79
C LYS A 134 -23.75 7.18 5.03
N PHE A 135 -22.84 7.78 5.80
CA PHE A 135 -21.53 7.20 6.07
C PHE A 135 -21.20 7.27 7.57
N PRO A 136 -21.63 6.28 8.38
CA PRO A 136 -21.43 6.25 9.83
C PRO A 136 -20.03 5.76 10.25
N LEU A 137 -19.04 5.79 9.35
CA LEU A 137 -17.72 5.25 9.65
C LEU A 137 -16.97 6.23 10.55
N ASN A 138 -16.80 5.90 11.83
CA ASN A 138 -15.84 6.61 12.66
C ASN A 138 -14.45 6.04 12.43
N THR A 139 -13.82 6.49 11.34
CA THR A 139 -12.44 6.15 10.96
C THR A 139 -11.59 7.40 10.77
N SER A 140 -11.92 8.44 11.53
CA SER A 140 -11.23 9.73 11.49
C SER A 140 -9.73 9.58 11.72
N LEU A 141 -8.94 10.60 11.35
CA LEU A 141 -7.50 10.62 11.61
C LEU A 141 -7.19 10.37 13.10
N GLY A 142 -8.05 10.86 14.01
CA GLY A 142 -7.95 10.57 15.45
C GLY A 142 -8.04 9.07 15.76
N VAL A 143 -9.04 8.38 15.21
CA VAL A 143 -9.22 6.92 15.36
C VAL A 143 -8.03 6.15 14.76
N GLN A 144 -7.53 6.57 13.60
CA GLN A 144 -6.36 5.93 12.98
C GLN A 144 -5.10 6.08 13.83
N LEU A 145 -4.93 7.22 14.50
CA LEU A 145 -3.86 7.43 15.47
C LEU A 145 -4.05 6.53 16.70
N GLU A 146 -5.26 6.34 17.21
CA GLU A 146 -5.54 5.40 18.29
C GLU A 146 -5.18 3.95 17.93
N TRP A 147 -5.46 3.52 16.69
CA TRP A 147 -5.01 2.23 16.18
C TRP A 147 -3.49 2.11 16.13
N PHE A 148 -2.80 3.17 15.71
CA PHE A 148 -1.34 3.22 15.74
C PHE A 148 -0.77 3.17 17.16
N GLU A 149 -1.36 3.93 18.08
CA GLU A 149 -1.04 3.89 19.51
C GLU A 149 -1.15 2.47 20.08
N SER A 150 -2.23 1.78 19.73
CA SER A 150 -2.48 0.38 20.10
C SER A 150 -1.47 -0.59 19.48
N LEU A 151 -0.95 -0.29 18.28
CA LEU A 151 0.04 -1.11 17.60
C LEU A 151 1.46 -0.95 18.21
N LYS A 152 1.83 0.25 18.68
CA LYS A 152 3.21 0.58 19.09
C LYS A 152 3.87 -0.45 20.03
N PRO A 153 3.21 -1.00 21.07
CA PRO A 153 3.82 -1.99 21.95
C PRO A 153 4.31 -3.26 21.22
N SER A 154 3.65 -3.63 20.12
CA SER A 154 4.04 -4.80 19.31
C SER A 154 5.33 -4.59 18.51
N LEU A 155 5.68 -3.34 18.20
CA LEU A 155 6.88 -2.99 17.42
C LEU A 155 8.15 -3.15 18.26
N CYS A 156 8.07 -2.86 19.55
CA CYS A 156 9.20 -2.83 20.47
C CYS A 156 9.58 -4.20 21.06
N ARG A 157 8.86 -5.28 20.71
CA ARG A 157 9.15 -6.59 21.28
C ARG A 157 10.49 -7.11 20.74
N THR A 158 11.55 -6.97 21.52
CA THR A 158 12.87 -7.55 21.23
C THR A 158 12.71 -9.06 21.04
N ALA A 159 13.32 -9.62 20.00
CA ALA A 159 13.44 -11.07 19.88
C ALA A 159 14.19 -11.55 21.12
N ARG A 160 13.51 -12.25 22.04
CA ARG A 160 14.20 -13.08 23.02
C ARG A 160 14.77 -14.26 22.23
N GLY A 161 16.05 -14.15 21.90
CA GLY A 161 16.86 -15.30 21.50
C GLY A 161 17.01 -16.29 22.64
#